data_AF-A0A8X6P1N1-F1
#
_entry.id   AF-A0A8X6P1N1-F1
#
_cell.length_a   1.000
_cell.length_b   1.000
_cell.length_c   1.000
_cell.angle_alpha   90.00
_cell.angle_beta   90.00
_cell.angle_gamma   90.00
#
_symmetry.space_group_name_H-M   'P 1'
#
loop_
_entity.id
_entity.type
_entity.pdbx_description
1 polymer ?
#
loop_
_entity_poly.entity_id
_entity_poly.type
_entity_poly.pdbx_seq_one_letter_code
_entity_poly.pdbx_strand_id
1 'polypeptide(L)'
;MLHIKRNPGFLGGQVVDHWWRIEFQNRGSPHLHLLVWIRNVPSFDTPVGIALIDKVVSCSYPSEEDPEIYNLVNRNQIHRHTHTFFKRKAHLCRFAFPRKPSRETKIIDENSPEFLQNGGRFCELKRAAHEKGVNNYCPEVLEFWDGNMDIQPCGSNEALAHYVTKNIAKVEPVDLNDGVKQAINHIRQEESDIQR
;
A
#
# COMPACT_ATOMS: atom_id res chain seq x y z
N MET A 1 19.98 -2.97 -1.64
CA MET A 1 19.86 -2.37 -0.29
C MET A 1 20.78 -1.18 -0.06
N LEU A 2 22.09 -1.29 -0.33
CA LEU A 2 23.02 -0.15 -0.27
C LEU A 2 22.58 1.05 -1.13
N HIS A 3 21.94 0.80 -2.28
CA HIS A 3 21.41 1.83 -3.15
C HIS A 3 20.29 2.68 -2.50
N ILE A 4 19.37 2.04 -1.77
CA ILE A 4 18.25 2.72 -1.07
C ILE A 4 18.77 3.69 -0.01
N LYS A 5 19.72 3.27 0.84
CA LYS A 5 20.28 4.13 1.90
C LYS A 5 21.23 5.21 1.36
N ARG A 6 21.75 5.07 0.13
CA ARG A 6 22.69 6.03 -0.49
C ARG A 6 22.02 7.05 -1.39
N ASN A 7 20.76 6.85 -1.77
CA ASN A 7 19.99 7.82 -2.55
C ASN A 7 19.22 8.77 -1.60
N PRO A 8 19.65 10.04 -1.47
CA PRO A 8 19.07 10.99 -0.53
C PRO A 8 17.67 11.47 -0.93
N GLY A 9 17.23 11.19 -2.16
CA GLY A 9 15.90 11.55 -2.68
C GLY A 9 14.94 10.37 -2.84
N PHE A 10 15.36 9.15 -2.49
CA PHE A 10 14.55 7.95 -2.67
C PHE A 10 13.22 8.07 -1.94
N LEU A 11 12.11 7.86 -2.65
CA LEU A 11 10.75 8.06 -2.12
C LEU A 11 10.52 9.47 -1.52
N GLY A 12 11.20 10.47 -2.07
CA GLY A 12 11.00 11.87 -1.72
C GLY A 12 11.81 12.36 -0.51
N GLY A 13 12.73 11.57 0.04
CA GLY A 13 13.60 12.06 1.10
C GLY A 13 14.69 11.09 1.56
N GLN A 14 15.39 11.46 2.64
CA GLN A 14 16.49 10.67 3.17
C GLN A 14 15.97 9.42 3.88
N VAL A 15 16.34 8.23 3.38
CA VAL A 15 16.05 6.96 4.04
C VAL A 15 16.85 6.84 5.34
N VAL A 16 16.16 6.67 6.47
CA VAL A 16 16.79 6.42 7.78
C VAL A 16 16.81 4.94 8.13
N ASP A 17 15.77 4.21 7.73
CA ASP A 17 15.71 2.77 7.94
C ASP A 17 14.82 2.06 6.92
N HIS A 18 14.90 0.73 6.89
CA HIS A 18 14.03 -0.11 6.07
C HIS A 18 13.89 -1.51 6.65
N TRP A 19 12.78 -2.16 6.34
CA TRP A 19 12.52 -3.56 6.65
C TRP A 19 11.98 -4.22 5.40
N TRP A 20 12.39 -5.47 5.16
CA TRP A 20 11.91 -6.19 3.99
C TRP A 20 11.86 -7.68 4.23
N ARG A 21 11.03 -8.36 3.43
CA ARG A 21 10.91 -9.81 3.40
C ARG A 21 10.48 -10.26 2.01
N ILE A 22 11.03 -11.39 1.55
CA ILE A 22 10.51 -12.09 0.37
C ILE A 22 9.58 -13.20 0.84
N GLU A 23 8.36 -13.22 0.30
CA GLU A 23 7.37 -14.28 0.47
C GLU A 23 7.22 -15.04 -0.84
N PHE A 24 7.53 -16.34 -0.82
CA PHE A 24 7.21 -17.24 -1.93
C PHE A 24 5.77 -17.70 -1.76
N GLN A 25 4.88 -17.12 -2.55
CA GLN A 25 3.51 -17.65 -2.63
C GLN A 25 3.53 -18.91 -3.50
N ASN A 26 2.63 -19.86 -3.23
CA ASN A 26 2.36 -21.03 -4.09
C ASN A 26 1.73 -20.66 -5.46
N ARG A 27 2.06 -19.47 -5.97
CA ARG A 27 1.54 -18.80 -7.17
C ARG A 27 2.66 -18.35 -8.12
N GLY A 28 3.87 -18.88 -7.94
CA GLY A 28 4.99 -18.77 -8.89
C GLY A 28 5.96 -17.63 -8.61
N SER A 29 5.50 -16.38 -8.51
CA SER A 29 6.41 -15.23 -8.35
C SER A 29 6.70 -14.89 -6.87
N PRO A 30 7.95 -14.53 -6.53
CA PRO A 30 8.29 -14.02 -5.20
C PRO A 30 7.63 -12.65 -4.97
N HIS A 31 7.06 -12.44 -3.79
CA HIS A 31 6.51 -11.15 -3.37
C HIS A 31 7.46 -10.47 -2.40
N LEU A 32 7.92 -9.26 -2.75
CA LEU A 32 8.69 -8.41 -1.86
C LEU A 32 7.75 -7.56 -1.00
N HIS A 33 7.81 -7.77 0.30
CA HIS A 33 7.29 -6.84 1.30
C HIS A 33 8.42 -5.89 1.68
N LEU A 34 8.24 -4.59 1.52
CA LEU A 34 9.24 -3.56 1.82
C LEU A 34 8.57 -2.40 2.58
N LEU A 35 9.22 -1.98 3.67
CA LEU A 35 8.91 -0.79 4.45
C LEU A 35 10.14 0.11 4.46
N VAL A 36 9.94 1.41 4.29
CA VAL A 36 11.02 2.40 4.23
C VAL A 36 10.64 3.57 5.12
N TRP A 37 11.52 3.93 6.05
CA TRP A 37 11.37 5.10 6.90
C TRP A 37 12.16 6.25 6.29
N ILE A 38 11.46 7.34 6.01
CA ILE A 38 12.03 8.57 5.46
C ILE A 38 12.13 9.62 6.57
N ARG A 39 13.25 10.31 6.66
CA ARG A 39 13.50 11.37 7.65
C ARG A 39 12.56 12.55 7.43
N ASN A 40 12.01 13.09 8.51
CA ASN A 40 11.27 14.37 8.52
C ASN A 40 10.13 14.45 7.49
N VAL A 41 9.40 13.35 7.29
CA VAL A 41 8.21 13.36 6.44
C VAL A 41 7.15 14.26 7.10
N PRO A 42 6.59 15.24 6.36
CA PRO A 42 5.49 16.06 6.86
C PRO A 42 4.25 15.21 7.09
N SER A 43 3.36 15.68 7.98
CA SER A 43 2.07 15.02 8.17
C SER A 43 1.30 14.95 6.84
N PHE A 44 0.77 13.77 6.51
CA PHE A 44 0.15 13.50 5.21
C PHE A 44 -1.14 14.27 4.97
N ASP A 45 -1.82 14.74 6.02
CA ASP A 45 -3.03 15.57 5.96
C ASP A 45 -2.75 17.06 5.68
N THR A 46 -1.48 17.46 5.61
CA THR A 46 -1.08 18.83 5.24
C THR A 46 -0.90 18.98 3.74
N PRO A 47 -1.02 20.20 3.17
CA PRO A 47 -0.74 20.43 1.75
C PRO A 47 0.65 19.96 1.30
N VAL A 48 1.65 20.08 2.17
CA VAL A 48 3.03 19.63 1.90
C VAL A 48 3.11 18.10 1.88
N GLY A 49 2.40 17.43 2.81
CA GLY A 49 2.30 15.97 2.84
C GLY A 49 1.56 15.39 1.64
N ILE A 50 0.46 16.00 1.24
CA ILE A 50 -0.27 15.62 0.01
C ILE A 50 0.61 15.80 -1.22
N ALA A 51 1.31 16.93 -1.36
CA ALA A 51 2.23 17.16 -2.47
C ALA A 51 3.38 16.13 -2.50
N LEU A 52 3.87 15.68 -1.34
CA LEU A 52 4.85 14.61 -1.25
C LEU A 52 4.27 13.27 -1.70
N ILE A 53 3.04 12.92 -1.29
CA ILE A 53 2.35 11.71 -1.75
C ILE A 53 2.20 11.76 -3.28
N ASP A 54 1.68 12.85 -3.84
CA ASP A 54 1.48 13.00 -5.28
C ASP A 54 2.79 12.92 -6.07
N LYS A 55 3.91 13.33 -5.47
CA LYS A 55 5.24 13.19 -6.08
C LYS A 55 5.74 11.75 -6.08
N VAL A 56 5.46 10.99 -5.03
CA VAL A 56 6.07 9.67 -4.78
C VAL A 56 5.19 8.53 -5.30
N VAL A 57 3.87 8.66 -5.16
CA VAL A 57 2.88 7.65 -5.46
C VAL A 57 2.02 8.11 -6.62
N SER A 58 2.22 7.48 -7.77
CA SER A 58 1.41 7.66 -8.96
C SER A 58 0.40 6.53 -9.09
N CYS A 59 -0.75 6.86 -9.66
CA CYS A 59 -1.63 5.87 -10.28
C CYS A 59 -1.98 6.26 -11.72
N SER A 60 -1.18 7.14 -12.32
CA SER A 60 -1.47 7.67 -13.63
C SER A 60 -1.21 6.66 -14.73
N TYR A 61 -2.02 6.73 -15.78
CA TYR A 61 -1.74 6.05 -17.04
C TYR A 61 -0.96 7.02 -17.92
N PRO A 62 0.37 6.89 -18.04
CA PRO A 62 1.19 7.84 -18.78
C PRO A 62 0.82 7.86 -20.28
N SER A 63 1.11 8.98 -20.95
CA SER A 63 1.01 9.06 -22.40
C SER A 63 2.14 8.28 -23.08
N GLU A 64 2.00 8.01 -24.37
CA GLU A 64 3.05 7.36 -25.17
C GLU A 64 4.26 8.27 -25.44
N GLU A 65 4.26 9.51 -24.93
CA GLU A 65 5.36 10.47 -25.04
C GLU A 65 6.57 10.09 -24.16
N ASP A 66 6.34 9.28 -23.12
CA ASP A 66 7.37 8.60 -22.35
C ASP A 66 7.21 7.07 -22.51
N PRO A 67 7.80 6.49 -23.58
CA PRO A 67 7.60 5.08 -23.89
C PRO A 67 8.12 4.13 -22.81
N GLU A 68 9.14 4.53 -22.04
CA GLU A 68 9.74 3.67 -21.03
C GLU A 68 8.75 3.45 -19.87
N ILE A 69 8.26 4.54 -19.26
CA ILE A 69 7.28 4.43 -18.19
C ILE A 69 5.94 3.89 -18.70
N TYR A 70 5.53 4.23 -19.93
CA TYR A 70 4.32 3.69 -20.55
C TYR A 70 4.35 2.18 -20.64
N ASN A 71 5.43 1.61 -21.17
CA ASN A 71 5.57 0.16 -21.30
C ASN A 71 5.58 -0.53 -19.94
N LEU A 72 6.28 0.05 -18.95
CA LEU A 72 6.31 -0.48 -17.59
C LEU A 72 4.93 -0.47 -16.92
N VAL A 73 4.20 0.64 -17.00
CA VAL A 73 2.85 0.76 -16.42
C VAL A 73 1.88 -0.19 -17.11
N ASN A 74 1.87 -0.21 -18.44
CA ASN A 74 0.97 -1.05 -19.24
C ASN A 74 1.19 -2.55 -18.98
N ARG A 75 2.45 -2.96 -18.82
CA ARG A 75 2.82 -4.37 -18.54
C ARG A 75 2.58 -4.76 -17.09
N ASN A 76 2.98 -3.91 -16.14
CA ASN A 76 3.13 -4.32 -14.73
C ASN A 76 2.05 -3.76 -13.80
N GLN A 77 1.40 -2.64 -14.12
CA GLN A 77 0.49 -1.94 -13.19
C GLN A 77 -0.98 -1.96 -13.62
N ILE A 78 -1.30 -2.43 -14.82
CA ILE A 78 -2.71 -2.57 -15.24
C ILE A 78 -3.33 -3.81 -14.62
N HIS A 79 -4.33 -3.61 -13.77
CA HIS A 79 -5.15 -4.68 -13.23
C HIS A 79 -5.99 -5.32 -14.35
N ARG A 80 -5.75 -6.61 -14.58
CA ARG A 80 -6.50 -7.44 -15.53
C ARG A 80 -7.19 -8.55 -14.76
N HIS A 81 -8.51 -8.65 -14.88
CA HIS A 81 -9.26 -9.72 -14.21
C HIS A 81 -8.95 -11.08 -14.84
N THR A 82 -8.38 -11.99 -14.06
CA THR A 82 -8.33 -13.44 -14.38
C THR A 82 -9.17 -14.24 -13.37
N HIS A 83 -9.20 -15.57 -13.51
CA HIS A 83 -10.01 -16.46 -12.67
C HIS A 83 -9.70 -16.38 -11.16
N THR A 84 -8.51 -15.95 -10.74
CA THR A 84 -8.12 -15.87 -9.31
C THR A 84 -8.54 -14.59 -8.58
N PHE A 85 -9.20 -13.66 -9.29
CA PHE A 85 -9.38 -12.28 -8.84
C PHE A 85 -10.73 -12.01 -8.17
N PHE A 86 -11.70 -12.92 -8.27
CA PHE A 86 -13.00 -12.76 -7.62
C PHE A 86 -12.92 -13.13 -6.13
N LYS A 87 -13.58 -12.35 -5.26
CA LYS A 87 -13.83 -12.81 -3.89
C LYS A 87 -14.66 -14.09 -3.97
N ARG A 88 -14.29 -15.12 -3.21
CA ARG A 88 -15.06 -16.38 -3.15
C ARG A 88 -16.53 -16.03 -2.86
N LYS A 89 -17.43 -16.40 -3.77
CA LYS A 89 -18.90 -16.16 -3.76
C LYS A 89 -19.40 -14.75 -4.11
N ALA A 90 -18.56 -13.85 -4.64
CA ALA A 90 -19.03 -12.55 -5.15
C ALA A 90 -18.36 -12.21 -6.49
N HIS A 91 -19.13 -11.63 -7.42
CA HIS A 91 -18.59 -11.04 -8.67
C HIS A 91 -17.78 -9.74 -8.43
N LEU A 92 -17.28 -9.54 -7.21
CA LEU A 92 -16.50 -8.39 -6.80
C LEU A 92 -15.01 -8.71 -6.81
N CYS A 93 -14.21 -7.78 -7.34
CA CYS A 93 -12.77 -7.90 -7.36
C CYS A 93 -12.20 -7.96 -5.94
N ARG A 94 -11.38 -8.97 -5.65
CA ARG A 94 -10.66 -9.14 -4.38
C ARG A 94 -9.80 -7.93 -4.03
N PHE A 95 -9.23 -7.29 -5.03
CA PHE A 95 -8.33 -6.15 -4.89
C PHE A 95 -9.05 -4.79 -4.97
N ALA A 96 -10.38 -4.80 -4.98
CA ALA A 96 -11.23 -3.60 -5.03
C ALA A 96 -11.01 -2.74 -6.29
N PHE A 97 -10.75 -3.37 -7.44
CA PHE A 97 -10.82 -2.72 -8.75
C PHE A 97 -12.23 -2.83 -9.37
N PRO A 98 -12.66 -1.86 -10.19
CA PRO A 98 -11.96 -0.62 -10.50
C PRO A 98 -11.91 0.33 -9.28
N ARG A 99 -10.82 1.09 -9.15
CA ARG A 99 -10.67 2.13 -8.13
C ARG A 99 -11.60 3.32 -8.43
N LYS A 100 -12.08 3.98 -7.37
CA LYS A 100 -12.93 5.16 -7.51
C LYS A 100 -12.12 6.33 -8.08
N PRO A 101 -12.62 7.07 -9.08
CA PRO A 101 -12.00 8.31 -9.53
C PRO A 101 -12.08 9.38 -8.43
N SER A 102 -11.05 10.22 -8.33
CA SER A 102 -10.99 11.32 -7.38
C SER A 102 -10.29 12.54 -7.99
N ARG A 103 -10.73 13.75 -7.64
CA ARG A 103 -10.20 14.99 -8.22
C ARG A 103 -8.89 15.44 -7.57
N GLU A 104 -8.65 14.96 -6.36
CA GLU A 104 -7.51 15.31 -5.52
C GLU A 104 -7.12 14.13 -4.64
N THR A 105 -5.90 14.16 -4.12
CA THR A 105 -5.44 13.20 -3.12
C THR A 105 -5.89 13.67 -1.74
N LYS A 106 -6.46 12.78 -0.94
CA LYS A 106 -6.95 13.08 0.40
C LYS A 106 -6.65 11.98 1.39
N ILE A 107 -6.50 12.40 2.66
CA ILE A 107 -6.41 11.50 3.80
C ILE A 107 -7.81 11.27 4.36
N ILE A 108 -8.14 10.00 4.56
CA ILE A 108 -9.39 9.49 5.12
C ILE A 108 -9.10 9.14 6.58
N ASP A 109 -9.96 9.63 7.47
CA ASP A 109 -9.94 9.27 8.89
C ASP A 109 -10.16 7.76 9.05
N GLU A 110 -9.22 7.08 9.73
CA GLU A 110 -9.23 5.64 9.97
C GLU A 110 -10.47 5.16 10.75
N ASN A 111 -11.13 6.05 11.50
CA ASN A 111 -12.36 5.76 12.24
C ASN A 111 -13.63 5.94 11.41
N SER A 112 -13.52 6.46 10.18
CA SER A 112 -14.67 6.75 9.34
C SER A 112 -15.19 5.52 8.58
N PRO A 113 -16.49 5.49 8.21
CA PRO A 113 -17.01 4.48 7.30
C PRO A 113 -16.34 4.51 5.91
N GLU A 114 -15.78 5.66 5.50
CA GLU A 114 -15.08 5.81 4.23
C GLU A 114 -13.78 5.00 4.21
N PHE A 115 -13.07 4.88 5.33
CA PHE A 115 -11.86 4.07 5.45
C PHE A 115 -12.12 2.60 5.16
N LEU A 116 -13.20 2.05 5.74
CA LEU A 116 -13.62 0.67 5.50
C LEU A 116 -14.03 0.45 4.04
N GLN A 117 -14.73 1.42 3.44
CA GLN A 117 -15.12 1.38 2.03
C GLN A 117 -13.91 1.45 1.09
N ASN A 118 -12.85 2.17 1.47
CA ASN A 118 -11.58 2.20 0.75
C ASN A 118 -10.70 0.95 0.99
N GLY A 119 -11.26 -0.07 1.66
CA GLY A 119 -10.58 -1.33 1.94
C GLY A 119 -9.45 -1.20 2.96
N GLY A 120 -9.60 -0.29 3.92
CA GLY A 120 -8.62 -0.03 4.98
C GLY A 120 -7.41 0.79 4.52
N ARG A 121 -7.55 1.57 3.44
CA ARG A 121 -6.54 2.52 2.98
C ARG A 121 -6.93 3.91 3.45
N PHE A 122 -6.06 4.55 4.22
CA PHE A 122 -6.27 5.92 4.70
C PHE A 122 -5.98 6.97 3.63
N CYS A 123 -5.34 6.62 2.51
CA CYS A 123 -5.05 7.54 1.42
C CYS A 123 -5.90 7.20 0.19
N GLU A 124 -6.71 8.15 -0.28
CA GLU A 124 -7.35 8.12 -1.59
C GLU A 124 -6.57 9.04 -2.53
N LEU A 125 -5.98 8.48 -3.59
CA LEU A 125 -5.20 9.25 -4.56
C LEU A 125 -6.11 9.95 -5.57
N LYS A 126 -5.66 11.12 -6.02
CA LYS A 126 -6.15 11.76 -7.24
C LYS A 126 -6.09 10.76 -8.39
N ARG A 127 -7.22 10.55 -9.08
CA ARG A 127 -7.34 9.52 -10.10
C ARG A 127 -8.38 9.89 -11.15
N ALA A 128 -7.98 9.96 -12.41
CA ALA A 128 -8.88 10.15 -13.53
C ALA A 128 -9.70 8.89 -13.83
N ALA A 129 -10.85 9.05 -14.49
CA ALA A 129 -11.77 7.94 -14.75
C ALA A 129 -11.15 6.79 -15.59
N HIS A 130 -10.21 7.09 -16.49
CA HIS A 130 -9.52 6.10 -17.31
C HIS A 130 -8.40 5.37 -16.56
N GLU A 131 -7.97 5.88 -15.40
CA GLU A 131 -6.89 5.33 -14.57
C GLU A 131 -7.41 4.35 -13.51
N LYS A 132 -8.72 4.05 -13.51
CA LYS A 132 -9.39 3.20 -12.52
C LYS A 132 -8.84 1.78 -12.41
N GLY A 133 -8.09 1.31 -13.42
CA GLY A 133 -7.46 0.00 -13.48
C GLY A 133 -5.96 0.00 -13.16
N VAL A 134 -5.35 1.16 -12.90
CA VAL A 134 -3.90 1.27 -12.66
C VAL A 134 -3.62 1.07 -11.18
N ASN A 135 -2.66 0.21 -10.82
CA ASN A 135 -2.23 0.07 -9.45
C ASN A 135 -1.39 1.28 -8.99
N ASN A 136 -1.17 1.41 -7.69
CA ASN A 136 -0.32 2.48 -7.17
C ASN A 136 1.16 2.09 -7.35
N TYR A 137 1.94 2.96 -7.98
CA TYR A 137 3.36 2.74 -8.24
C TYR A 137 4.18 4.00 -7.94
N CYS A 138 5.49 3.83 -7.76
CA CYS A 138 6.45 4.92 -7.76
C CYS A 138 7.25 4.81 -9.06
N PRO A 139 7.30 5.84 -9.94
CA PRO A 139 8.00 5.77 -11.22
C PRO A 139 9.47 5.33 -11.07
N GLU A 140 10.22 5.98 -10.18
CA GLU A 140 11.63 5.65 -9.89
C GLU A 140 11.81 4.19 -9.45
N VAL A 141 10.91 3.68 -8.60
CA VAL A 141 10.98 2.28 -8.16
C VAL A 141 10.58 1.34 -9.29
N LEU A 142 9.62 1.72 -10.12
CA LEU A 142 9.10 0.88 -11.19
C LEU A 142 10.14 0.65 -12.29
N GLU A 143 10.92 1.67 -12.63
CA GLU A 143 12.05 1.58 -13.56
C GLU A 143 13.11 0.58 -13.08
N PHE A 144 13.45 0.62 -11.79
CA PHE A 144 14.41 -0.31 -11.20
C PHE A 144 13.83 -1.73 -10.98
N TRP A 145 12.57 -1.82 -10.54
CA TRP A 145 11.94 -3.06 -10.11
C TRP A 145 11.43 -3.90 -11.28
N ASP A 146 10.92 -3.25 -12.33
CA ASP A 146 10.25 -3.87 -13.47
C ASP A 146 9.27 -4.99 -13.08
N GLY A 147 8.39 -4.67 -12.13
CA GLY A 147 7.40 -5.62 -11.64
C GLY A 147 6.17 -4.93 -11.06
N ASN A 148 5.12 -5.71 -10.82
CA ASN A 148 3.94 -5.20 -10.14
C ASN A 148 4.32 -4.70 -8.73
N MET A 149 3.72 -3.59 -8.31
CA MET A 149 3.85 -3.07 -6.95
C MET A 149 2.53 -2.42 -6.53
N ASP A 150 2.30 -2.32 -5.22
CA ASP A 150 1.19 -1.57 -4.62
C ASP A 150 1.81 -0.67 -3.56
N ILE A 151 2.43 0.44 -3.99
CA ILE A 151 3.07 1.38 -3.05
C ILE A 151 2.01 2.25 -2.37
N GLN A 152 2.13 2.40 -1.06
CA GLN A 152 1.19 3.16 -0.25
C GLN A 152 1.95 3.92 0.85
N PRO A 153 1.56 5.15 1.19
CA PRO A 153 2.05 5.80 2.39
C PRO A 153 1.60 4.99 3.61
N CYS A 154 2.37 5.04 4.71
CA CYS A 154 2.04 4.38 5.98
C CYS A 154 1.75 5.45 7.02
N GLY A 155 0.48 5.55 7.45
CA GLY A 155 -0.02 6.70 8.21
C GLY A 155 0.19 6.62 9.72
N SER A 156 0.37 5.42 10.29
CA SER A 156 0.47 5.23 11.74
C SER A 156 1.49 4.15 12.11
N ASN A 157 2.05 4.27 13.32
CA ASN A 157 2.97 3.28 13.88
C ASN A 157 2.26 1.95 14.13
N GLU A 158 0.97 1.99 14.46
CA GLU A 158 0.10 0.84 14.67
C GLU A 158 -0.10 0.07 13.37
N ALA A 159 -0.41 0.76 12.26
CA ALA A 159 -0.53 0.14 10.94
C ALA A 159 0.80 -0.52 10.51
N LEU A 160 1.92 0.13 10.83
CA LEU A 160 3.26 -0.37 10.57
C LEU A 160 3.58 -1.63 11.37
N ALA A 161 3.34 -1.60 12.69
CA ALA A 161 3.54 -2.75 13.57
C ALA A 161 2.66 -3.92 13.13
N HIS A 162 1.37 -3.67 12.84
CA HIS A 162 0.47 -4.69 12.33
C HIS A 162 0.94 -5.25 10.98
N TYR A 163 1.46 -4.43 10.07
CA TYR A 163 2.01 -4.89 8.79
C TYR A 163 3.22 -5.81 8.99
N VAL A 164 4.19 -5.41 9.83
CA VAL A 164 5.38 -6.20 10.12
C VAL A 164 4.97 -7.52 10.78
N THR A 165 4.21 -7.46 11.87
CA THR A 165 3.76 -8.64 12.62
C THR A 165 2.98 -9.61 11.76
N LYS A 166 2.02 -9.12 10.94
CA LYS A 166 1.27 -9.96 10.01
C LYS A 166 2.20 -10.68 9.03
N ASN A 167 3.19 -9.99 8.48
CA ASN A 167 4.07 -10.60 7.48
C ASN A 167 5.13 -11.51 8.11
N ILE A 168 5.48 -11.33 9.38
CA ILE A 168 6.27 -12.30 10.17
C ILE A 168 5.41 -13.54 10.48
N ALA A 169 4.21 -13.34 11.03
CA ALA A 169 3.29 -14.39 11.46
C ALA A 169 2.74 -15.26 10.30
N LYS A 170 2.84 -14.82 9.03
CA LYS A 170 2.55 -15.68 7.87
C LYS A 170 3.46 -16.93 7.78
N VAL A 171 4.55 -16.97 8.54
CA VAL A 171 5.45 -18.14 8.67
C VAL A 171 4.95 -19.11 9.74
N GLU A 172 4.11 -18.64 10.66
CA GLU A 172 3.64 -19.44 11.78
C GLU A 172 2.42 -20.28 11.42
N PRO A 173 2.21 -21.43 12.10
CA PRO A 173 1.00 -22.22 11.95
C PRO A 173 -0.24 -21.34 12.10
N VAL A 174 -1.28 -21.64 11.33
CA VAL A 174 -2.52 -20.84 11.18
C VAL A 174 -3.14 -20.44 12.53
N ASP A 175 -2.91 -21.24 13.57
CA ASP A 175 -3.43 -21.08 14.92
C ASP A 175 -2.95 -19.80 15.64
N LEU A 176 -1.79 -19.23 15.26
CA LEU A 176 -1.26 -18.04 15.94
C LEU A 176 -2.02 -16.75 15.59
N ASN A 177 -2.54 -16.65 14.36
CA ASN A 177 -3.30 -15.48 13.92
C ASN A 177 -4.62 -15.33 14.69
N ASP A 178 -5.25 -16.45 15.07
CA ASP A 178 -6.47 -16.41 15.86
C ASP A 178 -6.17 -16.12 17.34
N GLY A 179 -5.04 -16.59 17.86
CA GLY A 179 -4.54 -16.20 19.18
C GLY A 179 -4.24 -14.69 19.29
N VAL A 180 -3.59 -14.09 18.29
CA VAL A 180 -3.30 -12.64 18.28
C VAL A 180 -4.59 -11.81 18.19
N LYS A 181 -5.57 -12.23 17.37
CA LYS A 181 -6.88 -11.55 17.32
C LYS A 181 -7.64 -11.65 18.64
N GLN A 182 -7.59 -12.81 19.30
CA GLN A 182 -8.21 -13.00 20.60
C GLN A 182 -7.56 -12.10 21.66
N ALA A 183 -6.23 -12.01 21.68
CA ALA A 183 -5.50 -11.13 22.59
C ALA A 183 -5.83 -9.64 22.38
N ILE A 184 -5.87 -9.17 21.13
CA ILE A 184 -6.24 -7.77 20.81
C ILE A 184 -7.68 -7.46 21.24
N ASN A 185 -8.60 -8.41 21.03
CA ASN A 185 -10.00 -8.23 21.47
C ASN A 185 -10.13 -8.21 22.99
N HIS A 186 -9.32 -9.00 23.70
CA HIS A 186 -9.32 -9.02 25.16
C HIS A 186 -8.83 -7.71 25.75
N ILE A 187 -7.71 -7.16 25.23
CA ILE A 187 -7.18 -5.86 25.66
C ILE A 187 -8.21 -4.75 25.44
N ARG A 188 -8.91 -4.75 24.31
CA ARG A 188 -9.98 -3.77 24.03
C ARG A 188 -11.18 -3.88 24.96
N GLN A 189 -11.48 -5.08 25.46
CA GLN A 189 -12.53 -5.28 26.45
C GLN A 189 -12.08 -4.81 27.83
N GLU A 190 -10.85 -5.12 28.23
CA GLU A 190 -10.28 -4.66 29.51
C GLU A 190 -10.15 -3.13 29.57
N GLU A 191 -9.73 -2.46 28.50
CA GLU A 191 -9.68 -0.99 28.44
C GLU A 191 -11.07 -0.34 28.54
N SER A 192 -12.12 -1.02 28.05
CA SER A 192 -13.50 -0.55 28.18
C SER A 192 -14.09 -0.74 29.58
N ASP A 193 -13.57 -1.72 30.33
CA ASP A 193 -13.98 -2.01 31.72
C ASP A 193 -13.24 -1.13 32.74
N ILE A 194 -12.06 -0.60 32.41
CA ILE A 194 -11.28 0.32 33.26
C ILE A 194 -11.87 1.75 33.26
N GLN A 195 -12.77 2.09 32.33
CA GLN A 195 -13.47 3.38 32.28
C GLN A 195 -14.79 3.46 33.09
N ARG A 196 -15.01 2.55 34.06
CA ARG A 196 -16.16 2.61 35.00
C ARG A 196 -15.77 2.94 36.43
#